data_AF-A0A5J6J8S1-F1
#
_entry.id   AF-A0A5J6J8S1-F1
#
_cell.length_a   1.000
_cell.length_b   1.000
_cell.length_c   1.000
_cell.angle_alpha   90.00
_cell.angle_beta   90.00
_cell.angle_gamma   90.00
#
_symmetry.space_group_name_H-M   'P 1'
#
loop_
_entity.id
_entity.type
_entity.pdbx_description
1 polymer ?
#
loop_
_entity_poly.entity_id
_entity_poly.type
_entity_poly.pdbx_seq_one_letter_code
_entity_poly.pdbx_strand_id
1 'polypeptide(L)'
;MKAGYADLLAAIVDALDVPLPSLAEADERTYYRLLERRASDVRVVVAVNLSHSRGPWLAASEIRRRTAERPVTYSPFEFTTSEADR
;
A
#
# COMPACT_ATOMS: atom_id res chain seq x y z
N MET A 1 -1.50 13.60 19.90
CA MET A 1 -2.15 13.93 18.61
C MET A 1 -1.20 13.84 17.41
N LYS A 2 -0.09 14.59 17.36
CA LYS A 2 0.84 14.60 16.20
C LYS A 2 1.39 13.21 15.81
N ALA A 3 1.75 12.38 16.81
CA ALA A 3 2.23 11.02 16.58
C ALA A 3 1.19 10.11 15.89
N GLY A 4 -0.11 10.26 16.20
CA GLY A 4 -1.15 9.42 15.59
C GLY A 4 -1.40 9.73 14.11
N TYR A 5 -1.26 11.00 13.70
CA TYR A 5 -1.34 11.35 12.28
C TYR A 5 -0.10 10.93 11.51
N ALA A 6 1.09 11.03 12.10
CA ALA A 6 2.31 10.48 11.50
C ALA A 6 2.18 8.96 11.29
N ASP A 7 1.64 8.25 12.28
CA ASP A 7 1.39 6.80 12.19
C ASP A 7 0.38 6.43 11.09
N LEU A 8 -0.70 7.22 10.95
CA LEU A 8 -1.64 7.07 9.86
C LEU A 8 -1.00 7.32 8.49
N LEU A 9 -0.20 8.38 8.35
CA LEU A 9 0.50 8.68 7.10
C LEU A 9 1.47 7.55 6.73
N ALA A 10 2.22 7.03 7.70
CA ALA A 10 3.10 5.89 7.50
C ALA A 10 2.32 4.66 7.02
N ALA A 11 1.20 4.32 7.68
CA ALA A 11 0.35 3.20 7.26
C ALA A 11 -0.22 3.38 5.84
N ILE A 12 -0.56 4.61 5.44
CA ILE A 12 -1.02 4.91 4.07
C ILE A 12 0.12 4.71 3.07
N VAL A 13 1.30 5.23 3.37
CA VAL A 13 2.49 5.06 2.52
C VAL A 13 2.81 3.58 2.36
N ASP A 14 2.93 2.83 3.47
CA ASP A 14 3.23 1.39 3.45
C ASP A 14 2.20 0.58 2.66
N ALA A 15 0.92 0.97 2.70
CA ALA A 15 -0.12 0.30 1.94
C ALA A 15 0.01 0.55 0.42
N LEU A 16 0.40 1.77 0.02
CA LEU A 16 0.45 2.19 -1.38
C LEU A 16 1.84 2.00 -2.02
N ASP A 17 2.87 1.81 -1.21
CA ASP A 17 4.23 1.48 -1.65
C ASP A 17 4.32 0.00 -1.99
N VAL A 18 3.85 -0.34 -3.18
CA VAL A 18 3.85 -1.70 -3.72
C VAL A 18 5.01 -1.82 -4.72
N PRO A 19 5.90 -2.82 -4.61
CA PRO A 19 7.04 -2.96 -5.52
C PRO A 19 6.62 -2.99 -6.98
N LEU A 20 7.39 -2.40 -7.89
CA LEU A 20 7.08 -2.51 -9.31
C LEU A 20 7.09 -3.99 -9.74
N PRO A 21 6.15 -4.43 -10.59
CA PRO A 21 6.13 -5.79 -11.11
C PRO A 21 7.22 -6.01 -12.15
N SER A 22 7.58 -7.27 -12.39
CA SER A 22 8.28 -7.65 -13.60
C SER A 22 7.48 -7.25 -14.86
N LEU A 23 8.13 -7.24 -16.02
CA LEU A 23 7.49 -6.93 -17.31
C LEU A 23 6.59 -8.07 -17.83
N ALA A 24 6.40 -9.14 -17.05
CA ALA A 24 5.44 -10.18 -17.40
C ALA A 24 4.01 -9.65 -17.26
N GLU A 25 3.20 -9.77 -18.30
CA GLU A 25 1.81 -9.28 -18.31
C GLU A 25 0.98 -9.80 -17.13
N ALA A 26 1.23 -11.04 -16.69
CA ALA A 26 0.56 -11.61 -15.52
C ALA A 26 0.92 -10.89 -14.21
N ASP A 27 2.19 -10.49 -14.04
CA ASP A 27 2.68 -9.74 -12.88
C ASP A 27 2.14 -8.31 -12.91
N GLU A 28 2.16 -7.63 -14.07
CA GLU A 28 1.56 -6.29 -14.23
C GLU A 28 0.09 -6.27 -13.85
N ARG A 29 -0.71 -7.23 -14.35
CA ARG A 29 -2.14 -7.33 -14.00
C ARG A 29 -2.34 -7.60 -12.50
N THR A 30 -1.48 -8.40 -11.88
CA THR A 30 -1.57 -8.70 -10.45
C THR A 30 -1.21 -7.48 -9.62
N TYR A 31 -0.17 -6.74 -10.01
CA TYR A 31 0.22 -5.47 -9.43
C TYR A 31 -0.91 -4.44 -9.46
N TYR A 32 -1.50 -4.18 -10.64
CA TYR A 32 -2.56 -3.17 -10.75
C TYR A 32 -3.79 -3.54 -9.93
N ARG A 33 -4.18 -4.82 -9.90
CA ARG A 33 -5.27 -5.31 -9.04
C ARG A 33 -4.97 -5.13 -7.56
N LEU A 34 -3.74 -5.43 -7.13
CA LEU A 34 -3.33 -5.25 -5.74
C LEU A 34 -3.34 -3.76 -5.35
N LEU A 35 -2.75 -2.90 -6.18
CA LEU A 35 -2.68 -1.46 -5.95
C LEU A 35 -4.07 -0.83 -5.90
N GLU A 36 -4.95 -1.17 -6.85
CA GLU A 36 -6.34 -0.69 -6.86
C GLU A 36 -7.06 -1.12 -5.58
N ARG A 37 -6.88 -2.37 -5.16
CA ARG A 37 -7.53 -2.88 -3.95
C ARG A 37 -7.05 -2.17 -2.70
N ARG A 38 -5.73 -2.02 -2.53
CA ARG A 38 -5.14 -1.32 -1.37
C ARG A 38 -5.54 0.16 -1.34
N ALA A 39 -5.58 0.83 -2.49
CA ALA A 39 -6.07 2.20 -2.59
C ALA A 39 -7.55 2.30 -2.18
N SER A 40 -8.39 1.34 -2.61
CA SER A 40 -9.80 1.28 -2.20
C SER A 40 -9.95 1.06 -0.70
N ASP A 41 -9.20 0.12 -0.12
CA ASP A 41 -9.20 -0.14 1.32
C ASP A 41 -8.79 1.09 2.14
N VAL A 42 -7.70 1.76 1.76
CA VAL A 42 -7.25 3.00 2.41
C VAL A 42 -8.35 4.07 2.37
N ARG A 43 -8.95 4.31 1.20
CA ARG A 43 -10.03 5.29 1.05
C ARG A 43 -11.21 4.98 1.96
N VAL A 44 -11.67 3.73 1.98
CA VAL A 44 -12.80 3.29 2.81
C VAL A 44 -12.48 3.48 4.30
N VAL A 45 -11.31 3.04 4.75
CA VAL A 45 -10.93 3.13 6.17
C VAL A 45 -10.82 4.57 6.64
N VAL A 46 -10.21 5.44 5.84
CA VAL A 46 -10.11 6.88 6.16
C VAL A 46 -11.49 7.52 6.17
N ALA A 47 -12.32 7.27 5.16
CA ALA A 47 -13.69 7.82 5.09
C ALA A 47 -14.52 7.41 6.31
N VAL A 48 -14.53 6.13 6.67
CA VAL A 48 -15.25 5.63 7.85
C VAL A 48 -14.73 6.27 9.14
N ASN A 49 -13.41 6.42 9.30
CA ASN A 49 -12.84 7.06 10.49
C ASN A 49 -13.24 8.53 10.58
N LEU A 50 -13.26 9.26 9.47
CA LEU A 50 -13.70 10.65 9.41
C LEU A 50 -15.20 10.79 9.75
N SER A 51 -16.05 9.94 9.18
CA SER A 51 -17.51 9.98 9.42
C SER A 51 -17.90 9.70 10.87
N HIS A 52 -17.05 9.01 11.64
CA HIS A 52 -17.32 8.66 13.05
C HIS A 52 -16.39 9.39 14.03
N SER A 53 -15.66 10.41 13.58
CA SER A 53 -14.71 11.21 14.39
C SER A 53 -13.75 10.35 15.23
N ARG A 54 -13.29 9.24 14.66
CA ARG A 54 -12.40 8.28 15.34
C ARG A 54 -10.95 8.76 15.32
N GLY A 55 -10.18 8.28 16.30
CA GLY A 55 -8.76 8.58 16.39
C GLY A 55 -7.95 7.99 15.23
N PRO A 56 -6.89 8.68 14.75
CA PRO A 56 -6.11 8.26 13.58
C PRO A 56 -5.40 6.91 13.74
N TRP A 57 -5.14 6.47 14.99
CA TRP A 57 -4.52 5.17 15.27
C TRP A 57 -5.42 3.99 14.87
N LEU A 58 -6.75 4.13 14.94
CA LEU A 58 -7.68 3.09 14.51
C LEU A 58 -7.63 2.91 12.99
N ALA A 59 -7.56 4.01 12.25
CA ALA A 59 -7.36 3.98 10.81
C ALA A 59 -6.02 3.31 10.45
N ALA A 60 -4.93 3.70 11.11
CA ALA A 60 -3.60 3.14 10.86
C ALA A 60 -3.58 1.61 11.11
N SER A 61 -4.13 1.17 12.24
CA SER A 61 -4.21 -0.26 12.59
C SER A 61 -5.02 -1.06 11.56
N GLU A 62 -6.16 -0.54 11.12
CA GLU A 62 -7.02 -1.23 10.16
C GLU A 62 -6.40 -1.27 8.76
N ILE A 63 -5.72 -0.21 8.32
CA ILE A 63 -4.96 -0.21 7.05
C ILE A 63 -3.88 -1.29 7.09
N ARG A 64 -3.07 -1.35 8.16
CA ARG A 64 -2.03 -2.37 8.31
C ARG A 64 -2.59 -3.79 8.28
N ARG A 65 -3.69 -4.03 8.98
CA ARG A 65 -4.37 -5.33 8.99
C ARG A 65 -4.76 -5.76 7.57
N ARG A 66 -5.40 -4.86 6.81
CA ARG A 66 -5.80 -5.13 5.41
C ARG A 66 -4.62 -5.29 4.47
N THR A 67 -3.55 -4.54 4.66
CA THR A 67 -2.30 -4.69 3.91
C THR A 67 -1.69 -6.08 4.14
N ALA A 68 -1.66 -6.56 5.39
CA ALA A 68 -1.14 -7.89 5.73
C ALA A 68 -1.97 -9.04 5.14
N GLU A 69 -3.29 -8.87 4.98
CA GLU A 69 -4.17 -9.85 4.33
C GLU A 69 -3.94 -9.97 2.82
N ARG A 70 -3.19 -9.03 2.23
CA ARG A 70 -2.96 -8.94 0.78
C ARG A 70 -1.46 -8.75 0.50
N PRO A 71 -0.65 -9.79 0.73
CA PRO A 71 0.78 -9.73 0.44
C PRO A 71 1.02 -9.58 -1.07
N VAL A 72 2.22 -9.13 -1.43
CA VAL A 72 2.70 -9.14 -2.81
C VAL A 72 2.91 -10.60 -3.23
N THR A 73 2.38 -10.98 -4.38
CA THR A 73 2.45 -12.37 -4.89
C THR A 73 2.95 -12.47 -6.33
N TYR A 74 3.27 -11.35 -6.97
CA TYR A 74 3.92 -11.30 -8.28
C TYR A 74 5.44 -11.16 -8.11
N SER A 75 6.19 -11.39 -9.18
CA SER A 75 7.65 -11.20 -9.17
C SER A 75 7.97 -9.71 -9.25
N PRO A 76 8.68 -9.12 -8.27
CA PRO A 76 9.09 -7.72 -8.36
C PRO A 76 10.11 -7.49 -9.47
N PHE A 77 10.18 -6.26 -9.97
CA PHE A 77 11.24 -5.82 -10.87
C PHE A 77 12.58 -5.75 -10.13
N GLU A 78 13.61 -6.41 -10.68
CA GLU A 78 14.98 -6.32 -10.18
C GLU A 78 15.76 -5.31 -11.03
N PHE A 79 16.22 -4.22 -10.41
CA PHE A 79 17.18 -3.32 -11.05
C PHE A 79 18.55 -4.00 -11.09
N THR A 80 18.85 -4.74 -12.16
CA THR A 80 20.22 -5.22 -12.39
C THR A 80 21.10 -4.01 -12.73
N THR A 81 22.08 -3.71 -11.87
CA THR A 81 22.99 -2.54 -11.97
C THR A 81 23.91 -2.55 -13.21
N SER A 82 23.63 -3.33 -14.27
CA SER A 82 24.53 -3.46 -15.43
C SER A 82 24.33 -2.40 -16.52
N GLU A 83 23.39 -1.46 -16.37
CA GLU A 83 23.18 -0.34 -17.31
C GLU A 83 23.84 0.97 -16.86
N ALA A 84 24.51 1.00 -15.70
CA ALA A 84 25.20 2.19 -15.21
C ALA A 84 26.55 2.48 -15.90
N ASP A 85 26.99 1.61 -16.82
CA ASP A 85 28.30 1.68 -17.51
C ASP A 85 28.17 1.74 -19.05
N ARG A 86 27.06 2.26 -19.59
CA ARG A 86 26.92 2.57 -21.03
C ARG A 86 26.67 4.04 -21.31
#